data_AF-A0A060WDZ4-F1
#
_entry.id   AF-A0A060WDZ4-F1
#
_cell.length_a   1.000
_cell.length_b   1.000
_cell.length_c   1.000
_cell.angle_alpha   90.00
_cell.angle_beta   90.00
_cell.angle_gamma   90.00
#
_symmetry.space_group_name_H-M   'P 1'
#
loop_
_entity.id
_entity.type
_entity.pdbx_description
1 polymer ?
#
loop_
_entity_poly.entity_id
_entity_poly.type
_entity_poly.pdbx_seq_one_letter_code
_entity_poly.pdbx_strand_id
1 'polypeptide(L)'
;MAKRLECTEPYFIGIFCFEFGIKLVALGFVFHKGSYLRNGWNIMDFIVVVSGILATAGAHMNIPVDLRTLRAVRVLRPLKLVSGIPSLQIVLKSIMKAMVPLLQIGLLLFFAILMFAIIGLEFYSGKLHHTCLPTADILGRNILHSPSHSLHFIHYPNYAEFVFLGLFLAEMFLKMYGLGFRLYFHSSFNCFDCGVIVGSIFEVVWGFFRPGMSFGISVLRALRLLRIFKITKYWASLRNLVVSLMSSMKSIISLLFLLFLFIVVFALLGMQLFGGRFIFEDYTPTNFDTFPAAIMTVFQVWLLHSRLSLSLWLPHDDTQNPGISPTSPQGQD
;
A
#
# COMPACT_ATOMS: atom_id res chain seq x y z
N MET A 1 1.41 23.85 2.64
CA MET A 1 2.50 22.87 2.87
C MET A 1 3.73 23.11 2.00
N ALA A 2 3.59 23.43 0.70
CA ALA A 2 4.73 23.59 -0.23
C ALA A 2 5.86 24.52 0.26
N LYS A 3 5.55 25.72 0.77
CA LYS A 3 6.56 26.68 1.30
C LYS A 3 7.42 26.13 2.46
N ARG A 4 6.88 25.25 3.31
CA ARG A 4 7.64 24.64 4.42
C ARG A 4 8.61 23.57 3.90
N LEU A 5 8.24 22.88 2.81
CA LEU A 5 9.08 21.87 2.18
C LEU A 5 10.31 22.51 1.54
N GLU A 6 10.13 23.59 0.78
CA GLU A 6 11.20 24.34 0.11
C GLU A 6 12.24 24.91 1.10
N CYS A 7 11.81 25.34 2.29
CA CYS A 7 12.73 25.81 3.33
C CYS A 7 13.56 24.68 3.96
N THR A 8 13.06 23.44 3.96
CA THR A 8 13.75 22.28 4.59
C THR A 8 14.70 21.59 3.62
N GLU A 9 14.45 21.71 2.31
CA GLU A 9 15.30 21.14 1.25
C GLU A 9 16.79 21.51 1.31
N PRO A 10 17.19 22.78 1.48
CA PRO A 10 18.61 23.14 1.57
C PRO A 10 19.29 22.53 2.80
N TYR A 11 18.60 22.40 3.93
CA TYR A 11 19.13 21.73 5.12
C TYR A 11 19.43 20.25 4.87
N PHE A 12 18.50 19.53 4.23
CA PHE A 12 18.73 18.12 3.87
C PHE A 12 19.89 17.96 2.89
N ILE A 13 20.01 18.82 1.89
CA ILE A 13 21.14 18.79 0.94
C ILE A 13 22.45 19.06 1.67
N GLY A 14 22.49 20.03 2.59
CA GLY A 14 23.67 20.33 3.41
C GLY A 14 24.13 19.12 4.24
N ILE A 15 23.21 18.44 4.91
CA ILE A 15 23.51 17.23 5.70
C ILE A 15 24.05 16.11 4.79
N PHE A 16 23.45 15.88 3.62
CA PHE A 16 23.92 14.85 2.70
C PHE A 16 25.26 15.19 2.05
N CYS A 17 25.52 16.45 1.75
CA CYS A 17 26.84 16.90 1.29
C CYS A 17 27.91 16.65 2.37
N PHE A 18 27.58 16.89 3.64
CA PHE A 18 28.48 16.64 4.76
C PHE A 18 28.73 15.14 4.97
N GLU A 19 27.68 14.31 4.95
CA GLU A 19 27.77 12.85 4.99
C GLU A 19 28.65 12.31 3.85
N PHE A 20 28.42 12.78 2.62
CA PHE A 20 29.23 12.43 1.46
C PHE A 20 30.68 12.86 1.63
N GLY A 21 30.94 14.10 2.07
CA GLY A 21 32.27 14.64 2.27
C GLY A 21 33.09 13.82 3.27
N ILE A 22 32.50 13.45 4.40
CA ILE A 22 33.16 12.60 5.41
C ILE A 22 33.49 11.23 4.80
N LYS A 23 32.54 10.58 4.13
CA LYS A 23 32.77 9.27 3.51
C LYS A 23 33.84 9.33 2.41
N LEU A 24 33.90 10.42 1.66
CA LEU A 24 34.87 10.63 0.60
C LEU A 24 36.30 10.71 1.14
N VAL A 25 36.49 11.48 2.22
CA VAL A 25 37.80 11.65 2.88
C VAL A 25 38.23 10.35 3.56
N ALA A 26 37.30 9.64 4.21
CA ALA A 26 37.59 8.41 4.94
C ALA A 26 37.92 7.20 4.04
N LEU A 27 37.23 7.05 2.90
CA LEU A 27 37.35 5.89 2.02
C LEU A 27 38.24 6.13 0.79
N GLY A 28 38.53 7.39 0.48
CA GLY A 28 39.23 7.81 -0.74
C GLY A 28 38.34 7.71 -1.99
N PHE A 29 38.63 8.57 -2.98
CA PHE A 29 37.77 8.75 -4.17
C PHE A 29 37.68 7.50 -5.05
N VAL A 30 38.79 7.06 -5.65
CA VAL A 30 38.79 6.05 -6.74
C VAL A 30 39.92 5.01 -6.66
N PHE A 31 41.12 5.35 -6.16
CA PHE A 31 42.33 4.55 -6.41
C PHE A 31 42.67 3.45 -5.37
N HIS A 32 41.86 3.25 -4.32
CA HIS A 32 42.10 2.23 -3.29
C HIS A 32 41.11 1.06 -3.38
N LYS A 33 41.52 -0.13 -2.92
CA LYS A 33 40.69 -1.37 -2.96
C LYS A 33 39.38 -1.27 -2.16
N GLY A 34 39.25 -0.27 -1.26
CA GLY A 34 38.04 0.08 -0.52
C GLY A 34 37.37 1.40 -0.94
N SER A 35 37.68 1.90 -2.14
CA SER A 35 37.23 3.23 -2.60
C SER A 35 35.71 3.37 -2.67
N TYR A 36 35.28 4.60 -2.39
CA TYR A 36 33.87 4.99 -2.22
C TYR A 36 32.98 4.53 -3.38
N LEU A 37 33.42 4.70 -4.63
CA LEU A 37 32.64 4.39 -5.83
C LEU A 37 32.52 2.90 -6.17
N ARG A 38 33.23 2.00 -5.49
CA ARG A 38 33.11 0.55 -5.76
C ARG A 38 31.91 -0.08 -5.05
N ASN A 39 31.35 0.61 -4.05
CA ASN A 39 30.14 0.19 -3.34
C ASN A 39 28.90 0.77 -4.03
N GLY A 40 28.02 -0.09 -4.53
CA GLY A 40 26.78 0.33 -5.21
C GLY A 40 25.87 1.22 -4.36
N TRP A 41 25.87 1.04 -3.04
CA TRP A 41 25.10 1.87 -2.11
C TRP A 41 25.64 3.29 -1.98
N ASN A 42 26.96 3.44 -2.04
CA ASN A 42 27.64 4.75 -2.01
C ASN A 42 27.47 5.49 -3.34
N ILE A 43 27.39 4.75 -4.47
CA ILE A 43 27.05 5.34 -5.78
C ILE A 43 25.64 5.93 -5.75
N MET A 44 24.66 5.22 -5.19
CA MET A 44 23.30 5.74 -5.03
C MET A 44 23.28 7.02 -4.18
N ASP A 45 24.03 7.05 -3.08
CA ASP A 45 24.20 8.23 -2.24
C ASP A 45 24.78 9.42 -3.03
N PHE A 46 25.84 9.18 -3.81
CA PHE A 46 26.44 10.19 -4.68
C PHE A 46 25.47 10.78 -5.71
N ILE A 47 24.68 9.94 -6.38
CA ILE A 47 23.69 10.38 -7.37
C ILE A 47 22.67 11.32 -6.72
N VAL A 48 22.18 10.98 -5.53
CA VAL A 48 21.20 11.79 -4.79
C VAL A 48 21.77 13.16 -4.38
N VAL A 49 23.05 13.21 -3.98
CA VAL A 49 23.74 14.46 -3.62
C VAL A 49 23.95 15.34 -4.85
N VAL A 50 24.50 14.78 -5.93
CA VAL A 50 24.79 15.51 -7.17
C VAL A 50 23.51 16.06 -7.80
N SER A 51 22.45 15.25 -7.89
CA SER A 51 21.17 15.72 -8.42
C SER A 51 20.54 16.81 -7.55
N GLY A 52 20.77 16.76 -6.23
CA GLY A 52 20.33 17.79 -5.28
C GLY A 52 21.01 19.13 -5.52
N ILE A 53 22.34 19.12 -5.65
CA ILE A 53 23.14 20.31 -5.96
C ILE A 53 22.76 20.87 -7.34
N LEU A 54 22.63 20.01 -8.35
CA LEU A 54 22.26 20.41 -9.71
C LEU A 54 20.87 21.05 -9.79
N ALA A 55 19.91 20.55 -9.00
CA ALA A 55 18.58 21.15 -8.89
C ALA A 55 18.61 22.57 -8.28
N THR A 56 19.42 22.77 -7.24
CA THR A 56 19.56 24.09 -6.59
C THR A 56 20.34 25.07 -7.46
N ALA A 57 21.42 24.61 -8.10
CA ALA A 57 22.21 25.41 -9.03
C ALA A 57 21.43 25.80 -10.29
N GLY A 58 20.65 24.87 -10.85
CA GLY A 58 19.78 25.12 -12.00
C GLY A 58 18.69 26.17 -11.71
N ALA A 59 18.15 26.20 -10.49
CA ALA A 59 17.20 27.21 -10.06
C ALA A 59 17.81 28.62 -9.95
N HIS A 60 19.10 28.73 -9.58
CA HIS A 60 19.80 30.01 -9.44
C HIS A 60 20.35 30.54 -10.78
N MET A 61 20.72 29.64 -11.70
CA MET A 61 21.41 29.98 -12.95
C MET A 61 20.48 30.04 -14.17
N ASN A 62 19.15 29.91 -14.00
CA ASN A 62 18.14 29.93 -15.08
C ASN A 62 18.46 28.98 -16.26
N ILE A 63 19.11 27.85 -15.97
CA ILE A 63 19.43 26.83 -16.97
C ILE A 63 18.12 26.08 -17.29
N PRO A 64 17.76 25.84 -18.56
CA PRO A 64 16.55 25.10 -18.95
C PRO A 64 16.71 23.59 -18.72
N VAL A 65 17.09 23.19 -17.50
CA VAL A 65 17.05 21.80 -17.08
C VAL A 65 15.62 21.49 -16.68
N ASP A 66 15.09 20.37 -17.18
CA ASP A 66 13.76 19.90 -16.85
C ASP A 66 13.67 19.64 -15.34
N LEU A 67 13.23 20.64 -14.56
CA LEU A 67 13.21 20.61 -13.09
C LEU A 67 12.42 19.40 -12.58
N ARG A 68 11.52 18.87 -13.40
CA ARG A 68 10.71 17.69 -13.13
C ARG A 68 11.55 16.42 -13.00
N THR A 69 12.55 16.21 -13.86
CA THR A 69 13.43 15.03 -13.81
C THR A 69 14.40 15.12 -12.63
N LEU A 70 14.94 16.31 -12.35
CA LEU A 70 15.79 16.56 -11.18
C LEU A 70 15.04 16.41 -9.86
N ARG A 71 13.76 16.82 -9.82
CA ARG A 71 12.86 16.55 -8.69
C ARG A 71 12.57 15.05 -8.56
N ALA A 72 12.54 14.31 -9.68
CA ALA A 72 12.31 12.86 -9.67
C ALA A 72 13.42 12.02 -9.06
N VAL A 73 14.68 12.43 -9.24
CA VAL A 73 15.80 11.75 -8.57
C VAL A 73 15.67 11.82 -7.04
N ARG A 74 15.00 12.85 -6.48
CA ARG A 74 14.78 12.98 -5.03
C ARG A 74 13.88 11.87 -4.47
N VAL A 75 13.10 11.20 -5.30
CA VAL A 75 12.24 10.07 -4.89
C VAL A 75 13.05 8.81 -4.57
N LEU A 76 14.33 8.77 -4.96
CA LEU A 76 15.23 7.69 -4.58
C LEU A 76 15.74 7.81 -3.13
N ARG A 77 15.54 8.97 -2.46
CA ARG A 77 16.01 9.19 -1.08
C ARG A 77 15.54 8.14 -0.06
N PRO A 78 14.26 7.70 -0.05
CA PRO A 78 13.80 6.65 0.85
C PRO A 78 14.58 5.34 0.67
N LEU A 79 15.14 5.05 -0.50
CA LEU A 79 15.97 3.85 -0.73
C LEU A 79 17.27 3.86 0.11
N LYS A 80 17.75 5.03 0.57
CA LYS A 80 18.85 5.09 1.54
C LYS A 80 18.54 4.32 2.83
N LEU A 81 17.27 4.23 3.24
CA LEU A 81 16.87 3.43 4.40
C LEU A 81 17.21 1.95 4.23
N VAL A 82 17.18 1.44 3.00
CA VAL A 82 17.61 0.06 2.71
C VAL A 82 19.11 -0.11 2.95
N SER A 83 19.91 0.87 2.55
CA SER A 83 21.35 0.83 2.76
C SER A 83 21.76 0.96 4.23
N GLY A 84 20.92 1.58 5.07
CA GLY A 84 21.19 1.73 6.50
C GLY A 84 20.82 0.52 7.37
N ILE A 85 19.91 -0.34 6.90
CA ILE A 85 19.40 -1.48 7.67
C ILE A 85 19.94 -2.79 7.09
N PRO A 86 20.82 -3.53 7.80
CA PRO A 86 21.47 -4.73 7.26
C PRO A 86 20.47 -5.84 6.90
N SER A 87 19.35 -5.94 7.61
CA SER A 87 18.27 -6.90 7.31
C SER A 87 17.71 -6.73 5.89
N LEU A 88 17.53 -5.48 5.43
CA LEU A 88 16.96 -5.19 4.11
C LEU A 88 17.97 -5.47 2.99
N GLN A 89 19.26 -5.21 3.24
CA GLN A 89 20.32 -5.53 2.28
C GLN A 89 20.40 -7.03 1.99
N ILE A 90 20.25 -7.87 3.01
CA ILE A 90 20.25 -9.33 2.85
C ILE A 90 19.09 -9.80 1.97
N VAL A 91 17.90 -9.24 2.19
CA VAL A 91 16.71 -9.52 1.39
C VAL A 91 16.95 -9.13 -0.07
N LEU A 92 17.39 -7.90 -0.34
CA LEU A 92 17.64 -7.45 -1.72
C LEU A 92 18.74 -8.26 -2.40
N LYS A 93 19.81 -8.61 -1.68
CA LYS A 93 20.87 -9.48 -2.23
C LYS A 93 20.33 -10.86 -2.62
N SER A 94 19.40 -11.39 -1.84
CA SER A 94 18.73 -12.66 -2.14
C SER A 94 17.84 -12.54 -3.38
N ILE A 95 17.09 -11.44 -3.51
CA ILE A 95 16.27 -11.13 -4.68
C ILE A 95 17.14 -11.00 -5.94
N MET A 96 18.24 -10.26 -5.87
CA MET A 96 19.15 -10.08 -7.01
C MET A 96 19.77 -11.40 -7.48
N LYS A 97 20.07 -12.32 -6.55
CA LYS A 97 20.55 -13.66 -6.90
C LYS A 97 19.48 -14.49 -7.61
N ALA A 98 18.21 -14.37 -7.19
CA ALA A 98 17.09 -15.05 -7.83
C ALA A 98 16.74 -14.46 -9.22
N MET A 99 17.07 -13.20 -9.49
CA MET A 99 16.74 -12.54 -10.75
C MET A 99 17.42 -13.18 -11.97
N VAL A 100 18.64 -13.71 -11.82
CA VAL A 100 19.41 -14.32 -12.93
C VAL A 100 18.69 -15.50 -13.60
N PRO A 101 18.24 -16.54 -12.87
CA PRO A 101 17.46 -17.62 -13.48
C PRO A 101 16.09 -17.17 -13.99
N LEU A 102 15.45 -16.19 -13.34
CA LEU A 102 14.19 -15.62 -13.82
C LEU A 102 14.35 -14.93 -15.18
N LEU A 103 15.47 -14.25 -15.41
CA LEU A 103 15.75 -13.57 -16.68
C LEU A 103 15.86 -14.57 -17.85
N GLN A 104 16.36 -15.78 -17.61
CA GLN A 104 16.42 -16.83 -18.65
C GLN A 104 15.01 -17.31 -19.05
N ILE A 105 14.13 -17.53 -18.07
CA ILE A 105 12.73 -17.90 -18.32
C ILE A 105 11.98 -16.73 -19.00
N GLY A 106 12.25 -15.50 -18.55
CA GLY A 106 11.69 -14.28 -19.14
C GLY A 106 12.09 -14.10 -20.60
N LEU A 107 13.34 -14.39 -20.97
CA LEU A 107 13.81 -14.33 -22.34
C LEU A 107 13.08 -15.34 -23.23
N LEU A 108 12.86 -16.57 -22.76
CA LEU A 108 12.08 -17.57 -23.48
C LEU A 108 10.62 -17.13 -23.68
N LEU A 109 9.99 -16.63 -22.61
CA LEU A 109 8.62 -16.11 -22.67
C LEU A 109 8.49 -14.91 -23.62
N PHE A 110 9.49 -14.03 -23.65
CA PHE A 110 9.52 -12.90 -24.57
C PHE A 110 9.49 -13.35 -26.04
N PHE A 111 10.31 -14.35 -26.41
CA PHE A 111 10.26 -14.93 -27.75
C PHE A 111 8.92 -15.61 -28.07
N ALA A 112 8.32 -16.31 -27.10
CA ALA A 112 7.00 -16.92 -27.29
C ALA A 112 5.89 -15.89 -27.49
N ILE A 113 5.88 -14.82 -26.68
CA ILE A 113 4.92 -13.71 -26.82
C ILE A 113 5.11 -13.01 -28.16
N LEU A 114 6.36 -12.77 -28.61
CA LEU A 114 6.62 -12.20 -29.92
C LEU A 114 6.07 -13.08 -31.05
N MET A 115 6.27 -14.40 -30.98
CA MET A 115 5.73 -15.33 -31.97
C MET A 115 4.20 -15.24 -32.04
N PHE A 116 3.51 -15.32 -30.89
CA PHE A 116 2.05 -15.19 -30.84
C PHE A 116 1.56 -13.80 -31.22
N ALA A 117 2.32 -12.74 -30.94
CA ALA A 117 1.98 -11.38 -31.34
C ALA A 117 2.05 -11.20 -32.86
N ILE A 118 3.07 -11.76 -33.52
CA ILE A 118 3.17 -11.74 -34.99
C ILE A 118 2.02 -12.54 -35.61
N ILE A 119 1.76 -13.77 -35.12
CA ILE A 119 0.63 -14.58 -35.59
C ILE A 119 -0.70 -13.82 -35.34
N GLY A 120 -0.87 -13.24 -34.17
CA GLY A 120 -2.07 -12.47 -33.82
C GLY A 120 -2.25 -11.24 -34.70
N LEU A 121 -1.18 -10.55 -35.07
CA LEU A 121 -1.22 -9.40 -35.98
C LEU A 121 -1.69 -9.83 -37.38
N GLU A 122 -1.15 -10.93 -37.90
CA GLU A 122 -1.53 -11.47 -39.22
C GLU A 122 -3.01 -11.87 -39.26
N PHE A 123 -3.53 -12.48 -38.19
CA PHE A 123 -4.91 -12.99 -38.16
C PHE A 123 -5.96 -11.95 -37.74
N TYR A 124 -5.63 -11.05 -36.81
CA TYR A 124 -6.60 -10.17 -36.14
C TYR A 124 -6.45 -8.68 -36.50
N SER A 125 -5.48 -8.31 -37.35
CA SER A 125 -5.39 -6.92 -37.83
C SER A 125 -6.69 -6.47 -38.49
N GLY A 126 -7.27 -5.37 -37.98
CA GLY A 126 -8.49 -4.76 -38.51
C GLY A 126 -9.82 -5.42 -38.11
N LYS A 127 -9.82 -6.55 -37.38
CA LYS A 127 -11.04 -7.29 -37.01
C LYS A 127 -11.65 -6.88 -35.67
N LEU A 128 -10.90 -6.15 -34.82
CA LEU A 128 -11.28 -5.82 -33.43
C LEU A 128 -11.95 -4.45 -33.26
N HIS A 129 -12.44 -3.81 -34.32
CA HIS A 129 -13.06 -2.47 -34.25
C HIS A 129 -14.57 -2.46 -33.91
N HIS A 130 -15.15 -3.58 -33.52
CA HIS A 130 -16.57 -3.65 -33.17
C HIS A 130 -16.81 -3.28 -31.71
N THR A 131 -17.56 -2.21 -31.47
CA THR A 131 -18.05 -1.83 -30.14
C THR A 131 -19.53 -2.15 -30.02
N CYS A 132 -19.95 -2.78 -28.91
CA CYS A 132 -21.36 -2.92 -28.58
C CYS A 132 -21.84 -1.64 -27.90
N LEU A 133 -22.79 -0.94 -28.50
CA LEU A 133 -23.55 0.11 -27.80
C LEU A 133 -24.72 -0.55 -27.08
N PRO A 134 -25.01 -0.20 -25.82
CA PRO A 134 -26.19 -0.72 -25.13
C PRO A 134 -27.43 -0.24 -25.87
N THR A 135 -28.18 -1.18 -26.47
CA THR A 135 -29.52 -0.89 -26.98
C THR A 135 -30.42 -0.60 -25.77
N ALA A 136 -31.07 0.56 -25.77
CA ALA A 136 -32.01 0.97 -24.74
C ALA A 136 -33.29 0.12 -24.81
N ASP A 137 -33.21 -1.12 -24.36
CA ASP A 137 -34.37 -1.95 -24.00
C ASP A 137 -33.89 -3.08 -23.10
N ILE A 138 -34.01 -2.85 -21.79
CA ILE A 138 -34.40 -3.76 -20.70
C ILE A 138 -34.35 -2.87 -19.44
N LEU A 139 -35.19 -1.83 -19.40
CA LEU A 139 -35.59 -1.22 -18.15
C LEU A 139 -36.73 -2.06 -17.58
N GLY A 140 -36.40 -3.05 -16.74
CA GLY A 140 -37.43 -3.77 -16.00
C GLY A 140 -37.10 -5.21 -15.69
N ARG A 141 -36.25 -5.44 -14.68
CA ARG A 141 -36.41 -6.63 -13.84
C ARG A 141 -35.80 -6.45 -12.45
N ASN A 142 -36.70 -6.16 -11.51
CA ASN A 142 -36.79 -6.73 -10.16
C ASN A 142 -35.52 -6.78 -9.29
N ILE A 143 -35.40 -5.82 -8.38
CA ILE A 143 -34.91 -6.09 -7.01
C ILE A 143 -35.80 -5.33 -6.03
N LEU A 144 -36.98 -5.87 -5.73
CA LEU A 144 -37.66 -5.59 -4.46
C LEU A 144 -37.17 -6.65 -3.47
N HIS A 145 -36.06 -6.37 -2.78
CA HIS A 145 -35.63 -7.21 -1.68
C HIS A 145 -36.30 -6.69 -0.41
N SER A 146 -37.33 -7.40 0.05
CA SER A 146 -37.92 -7.20 1.38
C SER A 146 -36.91 -7.52 2.47
N PRO A 147 -36.74 -6.66 3.50
CA PRO A 147 -36.08 -7.07 4.72
C PRO A 147 -37.03 -6.86 5.90
N SER A 148 -37.68 -7.92 6.40
CA SER A 148 -38.14 -7.94 7.80
C SER A 148 -38.71 -9.30 8.21
N HIS A 149 -37.87 -10.34 8.17
CA HIS A 149 -38.03 -11.50 9.06
C HIS A 149 -36.69 -11.75 9.75
N SER A 150 -36.34 -10.88 10.71
CA SER A 150 -35.07 -11.00 11.44
C SER A 150 -35.15 -10.50 12.88
N LEU A 151 -36.33 -10.40 13.51
CA LEU A 151 -36.38 -10.02 14.93
C LEU A 151 -36.06 -11.18 15.88
N HIS A 152 -36.25 -12.44 15.47
CA HIS A 152 -36.04 -13.59 16.36
C HIS A 152 -34.57 -14.08 16.42
N PHE A 153 -33.73 -13.71 15.45
CA PHE A 153 -32.31 -14.13 15.42
C PHE A 153 -31.38 -13.19 16.21
N ILE A 154 -31.85 -12.01 16.62
CA ILE A 154 -31.04 -11.00 17.32
C ILE A 154 -30.97 -11.27 18.83
N HIS A 155 -31.98 -11.90 19.43
CA HIS A 155 -32.03 -12.14 20.88
C HIS A 155 -31.17 -13.32 21.35
N TYR A 156 -31.10 -14.41 20.58
CA TYR A 156 -30.36 -15.62 20.96
C TYR A 156 -28.83 -15.44 21.13
N PRO A 157 -28.11 -14.71 20.25
CA PRO A 157 -26.66 -14.56 20.39
C PRO A 157 -26.26 -13.75 21.63
N ASN A 158 -27.08 -12.81 22.09
CA ASN A 158 -26.76 -11.95 23.24
C ASN A 158 -26.69 -12.74 24.56
N TYR A 159 -27.58 -13.73 24.75
CA TYR A 159 -27.56 -14.57 25.95
C TYR A 159 -26.36 -15.51 25.98
N ALA A 160 -26.04 -16.15 24.85
CA ALA A 160 -24.87 -17.01 24.74
C ALA A 160 -23.57 -16.23 25.01
N GLU A 161 -23.45 -15.01 24.50
CA GLU A 161 -22.26 -14.17 24.69
C GLU A 161 -22.00 -13.79 26.15
N PHE A 162 -23.05 -13.48 26.92
CA PHE A 162 -22.94 -13.21 28.36
C PHE A 162 -22.51 -14.45 29.14
N VAL A 163 -23.07 -15.62 28.81
CA VAL A 163 -22.71 -16.90 29.46
C VAL A 163 -21.26 -17.27 29.16
N PHE A 164 -20.82 -17.19 27.89
CA PHE A 164 -19.44 -17.45 27.51
C PHE A 164 -18.47 -16.45 28.14
N LEU A 165 -18.84 -15.17 28.24
CA LEU A 165 -18.01 -14.16 28.92
C LEU A 165 -17.81 -14.51 30.40
N GLY A 166 -18.88 -14.89 31.10
CA GLY A 166 -18.81 -15.31 32.50
C GLY A 166 -17.91 -16.53 32.71
N LEU A 167 -18.00 -17.52 31.82
CA LEU A 167 -17.19 -18.73 31.89
C LEU A 167 -15.69 -18.44 31.65
N PHE A 168 -15.38 -17.58 30.69
CA PHE A 168 -14.00 -17.13 30.44
C PHE A 168 -13.44 -16.26 31.56
N LEU A 169 -14.27 -15.42 32.15
CA LEU A 169 -13.90 -14.61 33.32
C LEU A 169 -13.52 -15.53 34.50
N ALA A 170 -14.34 -16.55 34.76
CA ALA A 170 -14.08 -17.54 35.80
C ALA A 170 -12.78 -18.32 35.55
N GLU A 171 -12.54 -18.78 34.30
CA GLU A 171 -11.30 -19.43 33.90
C GLU A 171 -10.06 -18.54 34.12
N MET A 172 -10.18 -17.23 33.83
CA MET A 172 -9.11 -16.25 34.02
C MET A 172 -8.79 -16.06 35.51
N PHE A 173 -9.81 -15.83 36.34
CA PHE A 173 -9.62 -15.67 37.78
C PHE A 173 -9.00 -16.92 38.41
N LEU A 174 -9.47 -18.12 38.04
CA LEU A 174 -8.93 -19.39 38.55
C LEU A 174 -7.43 -19.53 38.22
N LYS A 175 -7.01 -19.18 37.00
CA LYS A 175 -5.60 -19.24 36.59
C LYS A 175 -4.73 -18.20 37.29
N MET A 176 -5.27 -17.01 37.53
CA MET A 176 -4.56 -15.94 38.23
C MET A 176 -4.32 -16.28 39.71
N TYR A 177 -5.31 -16.92 40.37
CA TYR A 177 -5.18 -17.41 41.74
C TYR A 177 -4.26 -18.63 41.84
N GLY A 178 -4.31 -19.57 40.89
CA GLY A 178 -3.52 -20.80 40.94
C GLY A 178 -2.04 -20.64 40.56
N LEU A 179 -1.72 -19.89 39.51
CA LEU A 179 -0.34 -19.73 39.01
C LEU A 179 0.38 -18.50 39.58
N GLY A 180 -0.35 -17.59 40.23
CA GLY A 180 0.15 -16.30 40.70
C GLY A 180 0.19 -15.24 39.59
N PHE A 181 -0.06 -13.99 39.97
CA PHE A 181 -0.21 -12.84 39.05
C PHE A 181 0.99 -12.67 38.10
N ARG A 182 2.22 -12.82 38.62
CA ARG A 182 3.45 -12.57 37.86
C ARG A 182 3.74 -13.64 36.81
N LEU A 183 3.42 -14.90 37.10
CA LEU A 183 3.64 -16.04 36.19
C LEU A 183 2.57 -16.09 35.09
N TYR A 184 1.37 -15.61 35.38
CA TYR A 184 0.27 -15.50 34.42
C TYR A 184 0.61 -14.59 33.23
N PHE A 185 1.19 -13.40 33.48
CA PHE A 185 1.55 -12.43 32.44
C PHE A 185 2.81 -12.79 31.65
N HIS A 186 3.62 -13.74 32.11
CA HIS A 186 4.80 -14.20 31.38
C HIS A 186 4.45 -15.04 30.14
N SER A 187 3.25 -15.64 30.10
CA SER A 187 2.79 -16.41 28.94
C SER A 187 1.98 -15.54 27.98
N SER A 188 2.50 -15.34 26.76
CA SER A 188 1.86 -14.52 25.72
C SER A 188 0.43 -14.95 25.39
N PHE A 189 0.13 -16.25 25.43
CA PHE A 189 -1.22 -16.77 25.19
C PHE A 189 -2.21 -16.44 26.30
N ASN A 190 -1.74 -16.37 27.55
CA ASN A 190 -2.59 -15.96 28.68
C ASN A 190 -2.76 -14.44 28.72
N CYS A 191 -1.72 -13.68 28.37
CA CYS A 191 -1.83 -12.22 28.23
C CYS A 191 -2.82 -11.82 27.12
N PHE A 192 -2.83 -12.54 25.98
CA PHE A 192 -3.81 -12.34 24.91
C PHE A 192 -5.24 -12.63 25.38
N ASP A 193 -5.45 -13.73 26.10
CA ASP A 193 -6.76 -14.12 26.66
C ASP A 193 -7.31 -13.07 27.62
N CYS A 194 -6.45 -12.52 28.50
CA CYS A 194 -6.79 -11.40 29.37
C CYS A 194 -7.24 -10.16 28.58
N GLY A 195 -6.51 -9.80 27.50
CA GLY A 195 -6.90 -8.69 26.63
C GLY A 195 -8.27 -8.87 25.96
N VAL A 196 -8.57 -10.09 25.49
CA VAL A 196 -9.88 -10.40 24.87
C VAL A 196 -11.02 -10.32 25.90
N ILE A 197 -10.79 -10.77 27.14
CA ILE A 197 -11.79 -10.71 28.22
C ILE A 197 -12.03 -9.26 28.64
N VAL A 198 -10.97 -8.47 28.84
CA VAL A 198 -11.09 -7.04 29.18
C VAL A 198 -11.82 -6.26 28.09
N GLY A 199 -11.49 -6.48 26.82
CA GLY A 199 -12.19 -5.85 25.68
C GLY A 199 -13.67 -6.23 25.61
N SER A 200 -14.01 -7.47 25.98
CA SER A 200 -15.40 -7.95 26.04
C SER A 200 -16.20 -7.33 27.19
N ILE A 201 -15.58 -7.12 28.35
CA ILE A 201 -16.21 -6.43 29.49
C ILE A 201 -16.44 -4.96 29.13
N PHE A 202 -15.44 -4.31 28.53
CA PHE A 202 -15.53 -2.92 28.11
C PHE A 202 -16.67 -2.70 27.13
N GLU A 203 -16.89 -3.59 26.17
CA GLU A 203 -18.04 -3.54 25.25
C GLU A 203 -19.38 -3.50 26.00
N VAL A 204 -19.58 -4.46 26.93
CA VAL A 204 -20.83 -4.59 27.68
C VAL A 204 -21.09 -3.34 28.54
N VAL A 205 -20.06 -2.84 29.22
CA VAL A 205 -20.15 -1.64 30.05
C VAL A 205 -20.42 -0.40 29.20
N TRP A 206 -19.73 -0.25 28.06
CA TRP A 206 -19.92 0.88 27.16
C TRP A 206 -21.32 0.91 26.54
N GLY A 207 -21.86 -0.26 26.20
CA GLY A 207 -23.23 -0.43 25.70
C GLY A 207 -24.30 -0.01 26.73
N PHE A 208 -24.01 -0.14 28.02
CA PHE A 208 -24.91 0.26 29.10
C PHE A 208 -24.86 1.77 29.39
N PHE A 209 -23.68 2.39 29.38
CA PHE A 209 -23.51 3.79 29.76
C PHE A 209 -24.00 4.82 28.71
N ARG A 210 -23.97 4.51 27.41
CA ARG A 210 -24.43 5.42 26.35
C ARG A 210 -25.18 4.72 25.20
N PRO A 211 -26.50 4.52 25.31
CA PRO A 211 -27.30 3.99 24.21
C PRO A 211 -27.47 5.07 23.12
N GLY A 212 -26.67 5.01 22.05
CA GLY A 212 -26.89 5.84 20.84
C GLY A 212 -25.65 6.46 20.17
N MET A 213 -24.45 6.33 20.74
CA MET A 213 -23.24 6.83 20.07
C MET A 213 -22.71 5.78 19.08
N SER A 214 -22.90 6.04 17.78
CA SER A 214 -22.62 5.11 16.67
C SER A 214 -21.12 4.90 16.37
N PHE A 215 -20.25 5.80 16.83
CA PHE A 215 -18.81 5.67 16.59
C PHE A 215 -18.21 4.58 17.49
N GLY A 216 -17.88 3.44 16.87
CA GLY A 216 -17.10 2.36 17.48
C GLY A 216 -17.87 1.07 17.77
N ILE A 217 -19.21 1.07 17.76
CA ILE A 217 -20.02 -0.15 18.03
C ILE A 217 -19.72 -1.26 17.01
N SER A 218 -19.52 -0.94 15.74
CA SER A 218 -19.16 -1.92 14.72
C SER A 218 -17.76 -2.52 14.92
N VAL A 219 -16.80 -1.73 15.41
CA VAL A 219 -15.44 -2.20 15.69
C VAL A 219 -15.44 -3.08 16.94
N LEU A 220 -16.14 -2.65 18.00
CA LEU A 220 -16.30 -3.44 19.23
C LEU A 220 -17.03 -4.77 18.98
N ARG A 221 -18.02 -4.78 18.07
CA ARG A 221 -18.67 -6.01 17.60
C ARG A 221 -17.71 -6.93 16.85
N ALA A 222 -16.77 -6.38 16.07
CA ALA A 222 -15.73 -7.16 15.41
C ALA A 222 -14.70 -7.75 16.39
N LEU A 223 -14.45 -7.13 17.56
CA LEU A 223 -13.57 -7.69 18.59
C LEU A 223 -14.06 -9.04 19.12
N ARG A 224 -15.35 -9.36 19.00
CA ARG A 224 -15.90 -10.68 19.32
C ARG A 224 -15.25 -11.79 18.49
N LEU A 225 -14.81 -11.48 17.25
CA LEU A 225 -14.08 -12.42 16.40
C LEU A 225 -12.72 -12.80 16.98
N LEU A 226 -12.10 -11.95 17.81
CA LEU A 226 -10.83 -12.29 18.47
C LEU A 226 -10.95 -13.52 19.38
N ARG A 227 -12.17 -13.85 19.84
CA ARG A 227 -12.43 -15.05 20.64
C ARG A 227 -12.20 -16.34 19.84
N ILE A 228 -12.30 -16.31 18.49
CA ILE A 228 -12.00 -17.48 17.66
C ILE A 228 -10.52 -17.88 17.76
N PHE A 229 -9.63 -16.93 18.06
CA PHE A 229 -8.22 -17.22 18.31
C PHE A 229 -8.01 -18.05 19.58
N LYS A 230 -8.97 -18.15 20.51
CA LYS A 230 -8.87 -19.08 21.64
C LYS A 230 -8.76 -20.54 21.18
N ILE A 231 -9.32 -20.88 20.01
CA ILE A 231 -9.23 -22.23 19.39
C ILE A 231 -7.76 -22.65 19.19
N THR A 232 -6.86 -21.68 18.94
CA THR A 232 -5.41 -21.92 18.78
C THR A 232 -4.76 -22.51 20.04
N LYS A 233 -5.38 -22.38 21.21
CA LYS A 233 -4.89 -22.96 22.48
C LYS A 233 -5.25 -24.44 22.63
N TYR A 234 -6.41 -24.83 22.12
CA TYR A 234 -6.95 -26.18 22.25
C TYR A 234 -6.43 -27.13 21.16
N TRP A 235 -6.12 -26.60 19.97
CA TRP A 235 -5.63 -27.39 18.84
C TRP A 235 -4.09 -27.28 18.73
N ALA A 236 -3.38 -28.32 19.17
CA ALA A 236 -1.92 -28.34 19.20
C ALA A 236 -1.27 -28.07 17.82
N SER A 237 -1.85 -28.62 16.76
CA SER A 237 -1.43 -28.38 15.37
C SER A 237 -1.57 -26.92 14.95
N LEU A 238 -2.69 -26.27 15.28
CA LEU A 238 -2.92 -24.84 15.01
C LEU A 238 -1.98 -23.94 15.84
N ARG A 239 -1.75 -24.29 17.11
CA ARG A 239 -0.77 -23.61 17.98
C ARG A 239 0.62 -23.64 17.37
N ASN A 240 1.07 -24.81 16.93
CA ASN A 240 2.40 -25.00 16.35
C ASN A 240 2.55 -24.18 15.07
N LEU A 241 1.49 -24.07 14.25
CA LEU A 241 1.48 -23.20 13.08
C LEU A 241 1.61 -21.72 13.46
N VAL A 242 0.80 -21.24 14.41
CA VAL A 242 0.85 -19.84 14.86
C VAL A 242 2.22 -19.51 15.48
N VAL A 243 2.78 -20.38 16.31
CA VAL A 243 4.12 -20.18 16.89
C VAL A 243 5.21 -20.17 15.82
N SER A 244 5.09 -21.02 14.79
CA SER A 244 6.01 -21.04 13.64
C SER A 244 5.91 -19.77 12.77
N LEU A 245 4.70 -19.20 12.65
CA LEU A 245 4.53 -17.89 12.02
C LEU A 245 5.13 -16.79 12.89
N MET A 246 4.89 -16.82 14.20
CA MET A 246 5.43 -15.84 15.15
C MET A 246 6.96 -15.86 15.20
N SER A 247 7.60 -17.03 15.11
CA SER A 247 9.06 -17.15 15.04
C SER A 247 9.64 -16.49 13.80
N SER A 248 8.86 -16.41 12.72
CA SER A 248 9.24 -15.80 11.45
C SER A 248 8.88 -14.31 11.33
N MET A 249 8.20 -13.72 12.33
CA MET A 249 7.68 -12.34 12.26
C MET A 249 8.74 -11.30 11.94
N LYS A 250 9.95 -11.42 12.50
CA LYS A 250 11.04 -10.48 12.21
C LYS A 250 11.40 -10.47 10.71
N SER A 251 11.37 -11.63 10.07
CA SER A 251 11.61 -11.76 8.63
C SER A 251 10.44 -11.18 7.83
N ILE A 252 9.21 -11.50 8.21
CA ILE A 252 7.98 -11.00 7.56
C ILE A 252 7.93 -9.47 7.63
N ILE A 253 8.19 -8.87 8.79
CA ILE A 253 8.22 -7.41 8.97
C ILE A 253 9.28 -6.78 8.08
N SER A 254 10.46 -7.40 7.96
CA SER A 254 11.52 -6.90 7.06
C SER A 254 11.08 -6.90 5.59
N LEU A 255 10.33 -7.92 5.15
CA LEU A 255 9.79 -7.99 3.80
C LEU A 255 8.65 -6.99 3.57
N LEU A 256 7.72 -6.88 4.51
CA LEU A 256 6.62 -5.91 4.44
C LEU A 256 7.13 -4.47 4.45
N PHE A 257 8.17 -4.18 5.23
CA PHE A 257 8.80 -2.87 5.24
C PHE A 257 9.47 -2.56 3.89
N LEU A 258 10.16 -3.53 3.28
CA LEU A 258 10.72 -3.37 1.95
C LEU A 258 9.62 -3.11 0.90
N LEU A 259 8.53 -3.87 0.95
CA LEU A 259 7.38 -3.69 0.06
C LEU A 259 6.74 -2.31 0.26
N PHE A 260 6.54 -1.88 1.50
CA PHE A 260 6.01 -0.56 1.81
C PHE A 260 6.92 0.55 1.29
N LEU A 261 8.25 0.41 1.48
CA LEU A 261 9.22 1.36 0.94
C LEU A 261 9.15 1.44 -0.60
N PHE A 262 9.04 0.30 -1.26
CA PHE A 262 8.85 0.23 -2.70
C PHE A 262 7.57 0.97 -3.13
N ILE A 263 6.44 0.71 -2.46
CA ILE A 263 5.17 1.43 -2.72
C ILE A 263 5.35 2.94 -2.57
N VAL A 264 6.03 3.41 -1.52
CA VAL A 264 6.30 4.84 -1.30
C VAL A 264 7.14 5.44 -2.43
N VAL A 265 8.18 4.75 -2.90
CA VAL A 265 9.00 5.22 -4.03
C VAL A 265 8.16 5.36 -5.30
N PHE A 266 7.34 4.35 -5.64
CA PHE A 266 6.48 4.43 -6.83
C PHE A 266 5.37 5.46 -6.69
N ALA A 267 4.79 5.64 -5.49
CA ALA A 267 3.78 6.65 -5.23
C ALA A 267 4.34 8.05 -5.45
N LEU A 268 5.53 8.33 -4.90
CA LEU A 268 6.20 9.62 -5.06
C LEU A 268 6.64 9.88 -6.51
N LEU A 269 7.09 8.84 -7.26
CA LEU A 269 7.38 8.96 -8.69
C LEU A 269 6.10 9.28 -9.48
N GLY A 270 5.01 8.57 -9.18
CA GLY A 270 3.70 8.79 -9.79
C GLY A 270 3.19 10.21 -9.54
N MET A 271 3.35 10.75 -8.34
CA MET A 271 3.00 12.14 -8.03
C MET A 271 3.75 13.15 -8.91
N GLN A 272 5.02 12.90 -9.22
CA GLN A 272 5.82 13.84 -10.02
C GLN A 272 5.56 13.72 -11.52
N LEU A 273 5.29 12.52 -12.01
CA LEU A 273 5.00 12.26 -13.42
C LEU A 273 3.55 12.59 -13.78
N PHE A 274 2.60 12.26 -12.91
CA PHE A 274 1.16 12.26 -13.19
C PHE A 274 0.34 13.19 -12.28
N GLY A 275 0.93 13.77 -11.23
CA GLY A 275 0.22 14.71 -10.36
C GLY A 275 -0.26 15.94 -11.13
N GLY A 276 -1.53 16.28 -10.95
CA GLY A 276 -2.23 17.41 -11.59
C GLY A 276 -2.48 17.24 -13.08
N ARG A 277 -2.29 16.04 -13.66
CA ARG A 277 -2.53 15.78 -15.09
C ARG A 277 -3.90 15.17 -15.39
N PHE A 278 -4.51 14.48 -14.44
CA PHE A 278 -5.73 13.69 -14.63
C PHE A 278 -6.89 14.21 -13.78
N ILE A 279 -7.36 15.41 -14.10
CA ILE A 279 -8.55 16.01 -13.48
C ILE A 279 -9.66 15.96 -14.53
N PHE A 280 -10.56 14.99 -14.41
CA PHE A 280 -11.76 14.88 -15.24
C PHE A 280 -12.94 15.50 -14.48
N GLU A 281 -13.79 16.24 -15.18
CA GLU A 281 -14.85 17.08 -14.59
C GLU A 281 -15.97 16.25 -13.93
N ASP A 282 -16.22 15.03 -14.41
CA ASP A 282 -17.37 14.21 -13.98
C ASP A 282 -17.02 13.09 -12.97
N TYR A 283 -15.74 12.69 -12.87
CA TYR A 283 -15.31 11.66 -11.93
C TYR A 283 -13.80 11.73 -11.69
N THR A 284 -13.37 11.75 -10.43
CA THR A 284 -11.95 11.57 -10.07
C THR A 284 -11.74 10.17 -9.48
N PRO A 285 -11.46 9.13 -10.30
CA PRO A 285 -10.92 7.90 -9.77
C PRO A 285 -9.52 8.15 -9.20
N THR A 286 -9.08 7.18 -8.40
CA THR A 286 -7.71 7.02 -7.86
C THR A 286 -6.64 7.80 -8.61
N ASN A 287 -6.16 8.89 -7.99
CA ASN A 287 -5.26 9.86 -8.60
C ASN A 287 -3.88 9.88 -7.93
N PHE A 288 -2.97 10.67 -8.51
CA PHE A 288 -1.60 10.90 -8.02
C PHE A 288 -1.40 12.31 -7.45
N ASP A 289 -2.49 12.99 -7.06
CA ASP A 289 -2.42 14.39 -6.61
C ASP A 289 -2.03 14.50 -5.13
N THR A 290 -2.45 13.53 -4.32
CA THR A 290 -2.15 13.47 -2.89
C THR A 290 -1.35 12.22 -2.54
N PHE A 291 -0.52 12.32 -1.50
CA PHE A 291 0.33 11.20 -1.07
C PHE A 291 -0.46 9.94 -0.67
N PRO A 292 -1.55 10.02 0.13
CA PRO A 292 -2.35 8.84 0.45
C PRO A 292 -3.06 8.26 -0.77
N ALA A 293 -3.57 9.10 -1.67
CA ALA A 293 -4.20 8.62 -2.90
C ALA A 293 -3.19 7.91 -3.80
N ALA A 294 -1.98 8.47 -3.96
CA ALA A 294 -0.91 7.85 -4.74
C ALA A 294 -0.50 6.46 -4.19
N ILE A 295 -0.42 6.30 -2.85
CA ILE A 295 -0.16 5.00 -2.22
C ILE A 295 -1.29 4.01 -2.55
N MET A 296 -2.54 4.43 -2.41
CA MET A 296 -3.70 3.58 -2.72
C MET A 296 -3.71 3.18 -4.19
N THR A 297 -3.41 4.11 -5.11
CA THR A 297 -3.33 3.84 -6.56
C THR A 297 -2.24 2.81 -6.86
N VAL A 298 -1.04 2.95 -6.31
CA VAL A 298 0.04 1.97 -6.50
C VAL A 298 -0.32 0.62 -5.91
N PHE A 299 -0.91 0.60 -4.72
CA PHE A 299 -1.36 -0.63 -4.06
C PHE A 299 -2.45 -1.36 -4.87
N GLN A 300 -3.41 -0.61 -5.42
CA GLN A 300 -4.44 -1.14 -6.29
C GLN A 300 -3.87 -1.69 -7.59
N VAL A 301 -2.90 -1.03 -8.23
CA VAL A 301 -2.23 -1.55 -9.44
C VAL A 301 -1.48 -2.85 -9.14
N TRP A 302 -0.83 -2.94 -7.98
CA TRP A 302 -0.12 -4.15 -7.57
C TRP A 302 -1.06 -5.32 -7.24
N LEU A 303 -2.22 -5.05 -6.63
CA LEU A 303 -3.20 -6.10 -6.28
C LEU A 303 -4.14 -6.48 -7.44
N LEU A 304 -4.55 -5.51 -8.27
CA LEU A 304 -5.47 -5.66 -9.39
C LEU A 304 -4.76 -5.37 -10.72
N HIS A 305 -3.78 -6.21 -11.05
CA HIS A 305 -2.94 -6.06 -12.25
C HIS A 305 -3.73 -5.99 -13.58
N SER A 306 -4.91 -6.60 -13.67
CA SER A 306 -5.67 -6.78 -14.93
C SER A 306 -6.86 -5.85 -15.14
N ARG A 307 -7.40 -5.19 -14.10
CA ARG A 307 -8.60 -4.33 -14.22
C ARG A 307 -8.25 -2.85 -14.36
N LEU A 308 -7.17 -2.40 -13.73
CA LEU A 308 -6.82 -0.98 -13.65
C LEU A 308 -5.88 -0.48 -14.75
N SER A 309 -5.06 -1.37 -15.32
CA SER A 309 -4.17 -1.01 -16.45
C SER A 309 -4.94 -0.51 -17.67
N LEU A 310 -6.15 -1.04 -17.92
CA LEU A 310 -7.06 -0.50 -18.94
C LEU A 310 -7.81 0.76 -18.48
N SER A 311 -8.34 0.78 -17.26
CA SER A 311 -9.20 1.92 -16.82
C SER A 311 -8.42 3.19 -16.51
N LEU A 312 -7.13 3.10 -16.17
CA LEU A 312 -6.27 4.26 -15.93
C LEU A 312 -5.72 4.88 -17.24
N TRP A 313 -5.75 4.12 -18.34
CA TRP A 313 -5.23 4.53 -19.66
C TRP A 313 -6.30 4.77 -20.71
N LEU A 314 -7.56 4.40 -20.45
CA LEU A 314 -8.67 4.76 -21.30
C LEU A 314 -9.14 6.18 -20.93
N PRO A 315 -8.90 7.19 -21.78
CA PRO A 315 -9.67 8.41 -21.69
C PRO A 315 -11.15 8.02 -21.82
N HIS A 316 -11.97 8.43 -20.86
CA HIS A 316 -13.41 8.48 -21.07
C HIS A 316 -13.62 9.60 -22.09
N ASP A 317 -13.73 9.22 -23.37
CA ASP A 317 -14.08 10.15 -24.42
C ASP A 317 -15.60 10.37 -24.33
N ASP A 318 -16.03 11.37 -23.57
CA ASP A 318 -17.43 11.77 -23.45
C ASP A 318 -17.92 12.53 -24.70
N THR A 319 -17.45 12.15 -25.88
CA THR A 319 -18.07 12.54 -27.16
C THR A 319 -19.20 11.57 -27.49
N GLN A 320 -20.24 11.54 -26.67
CA GLN A 320 -21.54 11.00 -27.07
C GLN A 320 -22.69 11.74 -26.36
N ASN A 321 -22.78 13.04 -26.64
CA ASN A 321 -24.09 13.68 -26.71
C ASN A 321 -24.31 14.18 -28.15
N PRO A 322 -24.89 13.37 -29.06
CA PRO A 322 -25.31 13.84 -30.37
C PRO A 322 -26.65 14.57 -30.19
N GLY A 323 -26.60 15.84 -29.77
CA GLY A 323 -27.81 16.60 -29.59
C GLY A 323 -27.57 17.95 -28.95
N ILE A 324 -27.22 18.93 -29.79
CA ILE A 324 -27.58 20.36 -29.77
C ILE A 324 -26.45 21.09 -30.49
N SER A 325 -26.63 21.25 -31.79
CA SER A 325 -25.92 22.26 -32.59
C SER A 325 -26.22 23.65 -32.02
N PRO A 326 -25.23 24.52 -31.77
CA PRO A 326 -25.50 25.92 -31.48
C PRO A 326 -25.95 26.56 -32.79
N THR A 327 -27.24 26.89 -32.87
CA THR A 327 -27.78 27.78 -33.89
C THR A 327 -27.06 29.12 -33.78
N SER A 328 -26.38 29.51 -34.86
CA SER A 328 -25.89 30.86 -35.12
C SER A 328 -27.03 31.89 -34.95
N PRO A 329 -26.86 32.99 -34.20
CA PRO A 329 -27.71 34.14 -34.39
C PRO A 329 -27.27 34.86 -35.67
N GLN A 330 -28.14 34.82 -36.68
CA GLN A 330 -28.11 35.75 -37.80
C GLN A 330 -28.23 37.17 -37.24
N GLY A 331 -27.34 38.05 -37.70
CA GLY A 331 -27.45 39.49 -37.48
C GLY A 331 -28.73 40.03 -38.11
N GLN A 332 -29.38 40.91 -37.36
CA GLN A 332 -30.24 41.95 -37.93
C GLN A 332 -29.31 43.09 -38.35
N ASP A 333 -29.24 43.30 -39.67
CA ASP A 333 -29.46 44.60 -40.34
C ASP A 333 -29.68 44.35 -41.84
#